data_AF-A0AAP8TQE1-F1
#
_entry.id   AF-A0AAP8TQE1-F1
#
_cell.length_a   1.000
_cell.length_b   1.000
_cell.length_c   1.000
_cell.angle_alpha   90.00
_cell.angle_beta   90.00
_cell.angle_gamma   90.00
#
_symmetry.space_group_name_H-M   'P 1'
#
loop_
_entity.id
_entity.type
_entity.pdbx_description
1 polymer ?
#
loop_
_entity_poly.entity_id
_entity_poly.type
_entity_poly.pdbx_seq_one_letter_code
_entity_poly.pdbx_strand_id
1 'polypeptide(L)' 'MQPWQPGARLLSDFDIKIGRLSASVRKATLSDDDITRACRVTDDAIAQLLKPRKDHVQQIDPGGVE' A
#
# COMPACT_ATOMS: atom_id res chain seq x y z
N MET A 1 0.73 -15.10 25.20
CA MET A 1 0.21 -15.12 23.81
C MET A 1 -0.77 -16.27 23.70
N GLN A 2 -1.97 -16.04 23.18
CA GLN A 2 -2.94 -17.12 22.94
C GLN A 2 -2.38 -18.06 21.85
N PRO A 3 -2.43 -19.39 22.05
CA PRO A 3 -2.02 -20.33 21.02
C PRO A 3 -2.96 -20.24 19.81
N TRP A 4 -2.39 -20.40 18.61
CA TRP A 4 -3.17 -20.42 17.38
C TRP A 4 -4.26 -21.49 17.41
N GLN A 5 -5.46 -21.15 16.92
CA GLN A 5 -6.61 -22.05 16.84
C GLN A 5 -6.93 -22.38 15.37
N PRO A 6 -7.38 -23.61 15.06
CA PRO A 6 -7.84 -23.96 13.71
C PRO A 6 -8.89 -22.97 13.18
N GLY A 7 -8.72 -22.53 11.93
CA GLY A 7 -9.59 -21.53 11.30
C GLY A 7 -9.21 -20.07 11.60
N ALA A 8 -8.34 -19.82 12.58
CA ALA A 8 -7.82 -18.48 12.80
C ALA A 8 -6.84 -18.09 11.68
N ARG A 9 -7.10 -16.94 11.06
CA ARG A 9 -6.24 -16.37 10.02
C ARG A 9 -4.91 -15.94 10.63
N LEU A 10 -3.86 -16.72 10.39
CA LEU A 10 -2.48 -16.47 10.87
C LEU A 10 -1.86 -15.23 10.24
N LEU A 11 -2.14 -15.01 8.95
CA LEU A 11 -1.53 -13.96 8.15
C LEU A 11 -2.60 -12.99 7.71
N SER A 12 -2.39 -11.71 8.00
CA SER A 12 -3.22 -10.63 7.50
C SER A 12 -3.11 -10.51 5.98
N ASP A 13 -3.99 -9.73 5.35
CA ASP A 13 -3.84 -9.39 3.94
C ASP A 13 -2.52 -8.68 3.63
N PHE A 14 -1.98 -7.95 4.60
CA PHE A 14 -0.69 -7.28 4.47
C PHE A 14 0.45 -8.30 4.36
N ASP A 15 0.50 -9.28 5.29
CA ASP A 15 1.53 -10.32 5.30
C ASP A 15 1.53 -11.13 3.98
N ILE A 16 0.34 -11.43 3.45
CA ILE A 16 0.19 -12.15 2.18
C ILE A 16 0.70 -11.31 1.00
N LYS A 17 0.45 -10.00 0.99
CA LYS A 17 0.95 -9.10 -0.06
C LYS A 17 2.47 -9.03 -0.05
N ILE A 18 3.08 -8.93 1.14
CA ILE A 18 4.54 -8.97 1.29
C ILE A 18 5.09 -10.30 0.77
N GLY A 19 4.50 -11.43 1.16
CA GLY A 19 4.93 -12.75 0.69
C GLY A 19 4.87 -12.89 -0.83
N ARG A 20 3.81 -12.39 -1.48
CA ARG A 20 3.69 -12.36 -2.95
C ARG A 20 4.74 -11.48 -3.61
N LEU A 21 5.00 -10.30 -3.04
CA LEU A 21 6.03 -9.39 -3.54
C LEU A 21 7.41 -10.05 -3.48
N SER A 22 7.80 -10.59 -2.33
CA SER A 22 9.08 -11.29 -2.17
C SER A 22 9.23 -12.47 -3.13
N ALA A 23 8.14 -13.24 -3.36
CA ALA A 23 8.16 -14.34 -4.31
C ALA A 23 8.36 -13.88 -5.78
N SER A 24 7.84 -12.72 -6.15
CA SER A 24 7.92 -12.18 -7.52
C SER A 24 9.35 -11.82 -7.94
N VAL A 25 10.22 -11.52 -6.98
CA VAL A 25 11.61 -11.11 -7.22
C VAL A 25 12.64 -12.17 -6.79
N ARG A 26 12.24 -13.32 -6.24
CA ARG A 26 13.14 -14.31 -5.60
C ARG A 26 14.25 -14.91 -6.48
N LYS A 27 14.20 -14.70 -7.80
CA LYS A 27 15.21 -15.17 -8.76
C LYS A 27 15.92 -14.02 -9.49
N ALA A 28 15.66 -12.79 -9.07
CA ALA A 28 16.33 -11.60 -9.59
C ALA A 28 17.41 -11.18 -8.59
N THR A 29 18.61 -10.90 -9.08
CA THR A 29 19.59 -10.12 -8.33
C THR A 29 19.25 -8.66 -8.56
N LEU A 30 18.79 -7.98 -7.53
CA LEU A 30 18.51 -6.55 -7.59
C LEU A 30 19.78 -5.78 -7.23
N SER A 31 20.15 -4.82 -8.06
CA SER A 31 21.19 -3.84 -7.71
C SER A 31 20.61 -2.73 -6.83
N ASP A 32 21.48 -1.97 -6.17
CA ASP A 32 21.07 -0.78 -5.41
C ASP A 32 20.37 0.26 -6.29
N ASP A 33 20.76 0.33 -7.58
CA ASP A 33 20.11 1.20 -8.57
C ASP A 33 18.68 0.75 -8.88
N ASP A 34 18.42 -0.56 -8.95
CA ASP A 34 17.07 -1.11 -9.15
C ASP A 34 16.16 -0.78 -7.97
N ILE A 35 16.68 -0.92 -6.75
CA ILE A 35 15.97 -0.59 -5.51
C ILE A 35 15.67 0.92 -5.48
N THR A 36 16.69 1.75 -5.71
CA THR A 36 16.55 3.22 -5.72
C THR A 36 15.52 3.68 -6.76
N ARG A 37 15.57 3.09 -7.96
CA ARG A 37 14.59 3.37 -9.02
C ARG A 37 13.18 2.96 -8.60
N ALA A 38 13.00 1.77 -8.03
CA ALA A 38 11.69 1.29 -7.59
C ALA A 38 11.09 2.17 -6.49
N CYS A 39 11.91 2.61 -5.52
CA CYS A 39 11.49 3.56 -4.49
C CYS A 39 11.02 4.88 -5.12
N ARG A 40 11.84 5.49 -6.00
CA ARG A 40 11.48 6.75 -6.66
C ARG A 40 10.17 6.63 -7.45
N VAL A 41 10.00 5.57 -8.23
CA VAL A 41 8.76 5.33 -9.00
C VAL A 41 7.55 5.19 -8.09
N THR A 42 7.72 4.52 -6.95
CA THR A 42 6.66 4.34 -5.95
C THR A 42 6.28 5.68 -5.31
N ASP A 43 7.26 6.47 -4.90
CA ASP A 43 7.06 7.79 -4.32
C ASP A 43 6.36 8.74 -5.30
N ASP A 44 6.77 8.73 -6.58
CA ASP A 44 6.13 9.50 -7.64
C ASP A 44 4.67 9.09 -7.84
N ALA A 45 4.36 7.80 -7.77
CA ALA A 45 3.00 7.29 -7.88
C ALA A 45 2.14 7.68 -6.66
N ILE A 46 2.70 7.59 -5.45
CA ILE A 46 2.04 8.05 -4.22
C ILE A 46 1.79 9.56 -4.29
N ALA A 47 2.77 10.35 -4.70
CA ALA A 47 2.63 11.79 -4.86
C ALA A 47 1.52 12.14 -5.87
N GLN A 48 1.38 11.37 -6.96
CA GLN A 48 0.28 11.54 -7.92
C GLN A 48 -1.08 11.16 -7.34
N LEU A 49 -1.15 10.11 -6.52
CA LEU A 49 -2.38 9.72 -5.82
C LEU A 49 -2.81 10.75 -4.77
N LEU A 50 -1.85 11.38 -4.10
CA LEU A 50 -2.07 12.38 -3.06
C LEU A 50 -2.27 13.80 -3.60
N LYS A 51 -1.91 14.07 -4.87
CA LYS A 51 -2.23 15.36 -5.51
C LYS A 51 -3.75 15.53 -5.50
N PRO A 52 -4.27 16.68 -5.02
CA PRO A 52 -5.69 16.98 -5.09
C PRO A 52 -6.14 16.88 -6.54
N ARG A 53 -6.92 15.85 -6.85
CA ARG A 53 -7.64 15.81 -8.12
C ARG A 53 -8.63 16.96 -8.09
N LYS A 54 -8.53 17.87 -9.07
CA LYS A 54 -9.41 19.07 -9.19
C LYS A 54 -10.90 18.72 -9.29
N ASP A 55 -11.19 17.44 -9.48
CA ASP A 55 -12.47 16.79 -9.70
C ASP A 55 -13.15 16.33 -8.40
N HIS A 56 -12.50 16.46 -7.23
CA HIS A 56 -13.12 16.20 -5.92
C HIS A 56 -13.31 17.50 -5.12
N VAL A 57 -14.02 18.49 -5.69
CA VAL A 57 -14.77 19.43 -4.86
C VAL A 57 -15.99 18.67 -4.36
N GLN A 58 -15.80 17.88 -3.30
CA GLN A 58 -16.93 17.53 -2.44
C GLN A 58 -17.32 18.83 -1.75
N GLN A 59 -18.38 19.45 -2.25
CA GLN A 59 -19.10 20.50 -1.55
C GLN A 59 -19.58 19.89 -0.22
N ILE A 60 -18.77 20.08 0.83
CA ILE A 60 -19.22 19.91 2.19
C ILE A 60 -20.19 21.06 2.46
N ASP A 61 -21.49 20.76 2.39
CA ASP A 61 -22.55 21.67 2.81
C ASP A 61 -22.37 21.98 4.31
N PRO A 62 -22.13 23.25 4.71
CA PRO A 62 -22.14 23.62 6.12
C PRO A 62 -23.58 23.98 6.49
N GLY A 63 -24.43 22.98 6.67
CA GLY A 63 -25.86 23.19 6.91
C GLY A 63 -26.46 22.14 7.84
N GLY A 64 -26.35 22.38 9.15
CA GLY A 64 -26.97 21.54 10.18
C GLY A 64 -26.91 22.24 11.54
N VAL A 65 -27.60 23.38 11.64
CA VAL A 65 -28.06 23.90 12.93
C VAL A 65 -29.45 23.32 13.16
N GLU A 66 -29.62 22.55 14.23
CA GLU A 66 -30.78 22.55 15.13
C GLU A 66 -30.41 21.79 16.42
#